data_AF-A0A6C0EIQ0-F1
#
_entry.id   AF-A0A6C0EIQ0-F1
#
_cell.length_a   1.000
_cell.length_b   1.000
_cell.length_c   1.000
_cell.angle_alpha   90.00
_cell.angle_beta   90.00
_cell.angle_gamma   90.00
#
_symmetry.space_group_name_H-M   'P 1'
#
loop_
_entity.id
_entity.type
_entity.pdbx_description
1 polymer ?
#
loop_
_entity_poly.entity_id
_entity_poly.type
_entity_poly.pdbx_seq_one_letter_code
_entity_poly.pdbx_strand_id
1 'polypeptide(L)'
;MTTKKNKKTITKPKKTMKHRKKNKSSKKVIDLSNDNNNRYFVEEDYVSGDGMLTTVWGPSLWHSLHTISFNYPVEPSKQDKKNYRNFILNLENVLPCKYCRVNLRKNFKRLPITMEHMKSRTAFSRYVYELHEEINIMLNKKSNLSYEDVRERYEHFRARCGKRQKIKVLKTRKTKHKGCTEPLYKIKSKGIVQIVPQTEKCDSIIIDDKCLMKK
;
A
#
# COMPACT_ATOMS: atom_id res chain seq x y z
N MET A 1 -33.55 54.53 56.03
CA MET A 1 -33.54 53.14 56.51
C MET A 1 -33.20 52.23 55.32
N THR A 2 -31.91 51.92 55.12
CA THR A 2 -31.27 50.65 55.53
C THR A 2 -31.88 49.46 54.79
N THR A 3 -31.19 48.74 53.90
CA THR A 3 -29.90 48.08 54.16
C THR A 3 -29.22 47.59 52.87
N LYS A 4 -27.89 47.66 52.91
CA LYS A 4 -26.92 46.99 52.03
C LYS A 4 -27.10 45.46 52.05
N LYS A 5 -26.88 44.78 50.92
CA LYS A 5 -26.30 43.42 50.86
C LYS A 5 -25.66 43.22 49.47
N ASN A 6 -24.35 43.42 49.33
CA ASN A 6 -23.22 42.50 49.53
C ASN A 6 -22.89 41.63 48.30
N LYS A 7 -21.75 41.94 47.68
CA LYS A 7 -21.05 41.16 46.67
C LYS A 7 -20.75 39.76 47.25
N LYS A 8 -21.15 38.71 46.54
CA LYS A 8 -20.62 37.35 46.77
C LYS A 8 -19.73 36.95 45.61
N THR A 9 -18.58 36.44 46.05
CA THR A 9 -17.37 36.08 45.35
C THR A 9 -17.53 34.90 44.42
N ILE A 10 -16.84 35.00 43.28
CA ILE A 10 -16.58 33.96 42.30
C ILE A 10 -15.82 32.82 42.97
N THR A 11 -16.37 31.60 42.96
CA THR A 11 -15.59 30.37 43.15
C THR A 11 -15.92 29.41 42.00
N LYS A 12 -14.91 29.13 41.17
CA LYS A 12 -14.98 28.17 40.06
C LYS A 12 -15.05 26.75 40.63
N PRO A 13 -15.95 25.87 40.16
CA PRO A 13 -15.87 24.46 40.51
C PRO A 13 -14.66 23.83 39.79
N LYS A 14 -13.76 23.20 40.55
CA LYS A 14 -12.68 22.36 40.03
C LYS A 14 -13.29 21.21 39.24
N LYS A 15 -13.27 21.28 37.91
CA LYS A 15 -13.53 20.12 37.05
C LYS A 15 -12.36 19.14 37.23
N THR A 16 -12.63 18.04 37.91
CA THR A 16 -11.73 16.89 37.97
C THR A 16 -11.58 16.31 36.56
N MET A 17 -10.33 16.21 36.09
CA MET A 17 -10.00 15.51 34.84
C MET A 17 -10.33 14.03 35.00
N LYS A 18 -11.47 13.59 34.47
CA LYS A 18 -11.68 12.17 34.19
C LYS A 18 -10.84 11.81 32.97
N HIS A 19 -9.73 11.11 33.20
CA HIS A 19 -8.98 10.44 32.14
C HIS A 19 -9.92 9.49 31.38
N ARG A 20 -10.33 9.91 30.19
CA ARG A 20 -11.04 9.05 29.23
C ARG A 20 -10.04 8.01 28.74
N LYS A 21 -10.09 6.81 29.33
CA LYS A 21 -9.40 5.63 28.80
C LYS A 21 -9.79 5.49 27.33
N LYS A 22 -8.79 5.61 26.43
CA LYS A 22 -8.96 5.30 25.01
C LYS A 22 -9.30 3.81 24.92
N ASN A 23 -10.55 3.49 24.58
CA ASN A 23 -10.92 2.14 24.20
C ASN A 23 -10.11 1.76 22.96
N LYS A 24 -9.15 0.85 23.11
CA LYS A 24 -8.58 0.11 21.98
C LYS A 24 -9.73 -0.69 21.38
N SER A 25 -10.14 -0.38 20.16
CA SER A 25 -11.02 -1.25 19.41
C SER A 25 -10.29 -2.59 19.21
N SER A 26 -10.77 -3.63 19.88
CA SER A 26 -10.38 -4.99 19.57
C SER A 26 -10.90 -5.28 18.16
N LYS A 27 -10.00 -5.29 17.16
CA LYS A 27 -10.33 -5.81 15.84
C LYS A 27 -10.72 -7.28 16.04
N LYS A 28 -12.02 -7.60 15.93
CA LYS A 28 -12.47 -8.99 15.84
C LYS A 28 -11.87 -9.57 14.55
N VAL A 29 -10.90 -10.46 14.71
CA VAL A 29 -10.46 -11.34 13.63
C VAL A 29 -11.61 -12.32 13.39
N ILE A 30 -12.13 -12.37 12.16
CA ILE A 30 -13.14 -13.36 11.79
C ILE A 30 -12.41 -14.69 11.69
N ASP A 31 -12.66 -15.59 12.64
CA ASP A 31 -12.16 -16.95 12.61
C ASP A 31 -13.09 -17.81 11.74
N LEU A 32 -12.67 -18.07 10.50
CA LEU A 32 -13.40 -18.91 9.54
C LEU A 32 -13.14 -20.41 9.74
N SER A 33 -12.33 -20.80 10.73
CA SER A 33 -11.88 -22.19 10.89
C SER A 33 -12.92 -23.14 11.53
N ASN A 34 -14.03 -22.60 12.04
CA ASN A 34 -15.01 -23.39 12.82
C ASN A 34 -16.45 -23.30 12.29
N ASP A 35 -16.62 -22.94 11.01
CA ASP A 35 -17.95 -22.70 10.44
C ASP A 35 -18.57 -24.00 9.93
N ASN A 36 -19.52 -24.56 10.70
CA ASN A 36 -20.42 -25.61 10.26
C ASN A 36 -21.37 -25.01 9.19
N ASN A 37 -20.86 -24.93 7.96
CA ASN A 37 -21.56 -24.72 6.69
C ASN A 37 -22.50 -23.49 6.56
N ASN A 38 -22.48 -22.52 7.48
CA ASN A 38 -23.35 -21.35 7.39
C ASN A 38 -22.67 -20.18 6.66
N ARG A 39 -22.35 -20.39 5.38
CA ARG A 39 -21.78 -19.34 4.53
C ARG A 39 -22.82 -18.22 4.34
N TYR A 40 -22.36 -16.97 4.44
CA TYR A 40 -23.21 -15.79 4.26
C TYR A 40 -23.74 -15.63 2.83
N PHE A 41 -22.97 -16.08 1.83
CA PHE A 41 -23.28 -15.92 0.41
C PHE A 41 -23.95 -17.16 -0.15
N VAL A 42 -24.88 -16.95 -1.08
CA VAL A 42 -25.56 -17.99 -1.86
C VAL A 42 -24.85 -18.21 -3.20
N GLU A 43 -25.23 -19.26 -3.94
CA GLU A 43 -24.55 -19.62 -5.21
C GLU A 43 -24.63 -18.49 -6.24
N GLU A 44 -25.76 -17.78 -6.29
CA GLU A 44 -25.99 -16.64 -7.17
C GLU A 44 -24.98 -15.50 -6.92
N ASP A 45 -24.54 -15.32 -5.67
CA ASP A 45 -23.52 -14.31 -5.34
C ASP A 45 -22.14 -14.70 -5.89
N TYR A 46 -21.80 -15.99 -5.87
CA TYR A 46 -20.51 -16.50 -6.35
C TYR A 46 -20.37 -16.46 -7.88
N VAL A 47 -21.48 -16.55 -8.61
CA VAL A 47 -21.52 -16.43 -10.08
C VAL A 47 -21.79 -15.01 -10.57
N SER A 48 -21.84 -14.03 -9.67
CA SER A 48 -22.05 -12.63 -10.05
C SER A 48 -20.95 -12.13 -11.00
N GLY A 49 -21.36 -11.37 -12.02
CA GLY A 49 -20.46 -10.67 -12.94
C GLY A 49 -19.95 -9.32 -12.40
N ASP A 50 -20.27 -8.99 -11.15
CA ASP A 50 -19.90 -7.72 -10.53
C ASP A 50 -18.40 -7.59 -10.29
N GLY A 51 -17.93 -6.34 -10.30
CA GLY A 51 -16.55 -6.03 -9.97
C GLY A 51 -16.31 -5.97 -8.46
N MET A 52 -15.07 -6.22 -8.05
CA MET A 52 -14.67 -6.06 -6.65
C MET A 52 -14.52 -4.57 -6.30
N LEU A 53 -14.85 -4.21 -5.04
CA LEU A 53 -14.71 -2.84 -4.54
C LEU A 53 -13.29 -2.30 -4.77
N THR A 54 -13.17 -1.23 -5.55
CA THR A 54 -11.89 -0.67 -6.00
C THR A 54 -11.02 -0.14 -4.85
N THR A 55 -11.65 0.25 -3.75
CA THR A 55 -10.98 0.70 -2.52
C THR A 55 -10.30 -0.43 -1.76
N VAL A 56 -10.73 -1.69 -1.96
CA VAL A 56 -10.17 -2.87 -1.29
C VAL A 56 -8.92 -3.38 -2.03
N TRP A 57 -9.00 -3.56 -3.35
CA TRP A 57 -7.91 -4.17 -4.12
C TRP A 57 -6.98 -3.15 -4.80
N GLY A 58 -7.46 -1.95 -5.11
CA GLY A 58 -6.73 -0.94 -5.87
C GLY A 58 -5.40 -0.54 -5.23
N PRO A 59 -5.38 -0.15 -3.93
CA PRO A 59 -4.14 0.15 -3.22
C PRO A 59 -3.13 -1.00 -3.22
N SER A 60 -3.58 -2.24 -3.01
CA SER A 60 -2.72 -3.42 -3.01
C SER A 60 -2.15 -3.73 -4.39
N LEU A 61 -2.92 -3.53 -5.46
CA LEU A 61 -2.42 -3.67 -6.81
C LEU A 61 -1.37 -2.60 -7.10
N TRP A 62 -1.63 -1.32 -6.78
CA TRP A 62 -0.64 -0.25 -6.96
C TRP A 62 0.64 -0.50 -6.17
N HIS A 63 0.52 -0.99 -4.94
CA HIS A 63 1.68 -1.41 -4.16
C HIS A 63 2.52 -2.47 -4.89
N SER A 64 1.86 -3.45 -5.48
CA SER A 64 2.51 -4.50 -6.27
C SER A 64 3.14 -3.96 -7.56
N LEU A 65 2.43 -3.09 -8.30
CA LEU A 65 2.93 -2.49 -9.55
C LEU A 65 4.18 -1.64 -9.30
N HIS A 66 4.17 -0.79 -8.27
CA HIS A 66 5.35 -0.02 -7.87
C HIS A 66 6.50 -0.93 -7.46
N THR A 67 6.22 -1.97 -6.66
CA THR A 67 7.26 -2.94 -6.24
C THR A 67 7.88 -3.65 -7.45
N ILE A 68 7.06 -4.09 -8.40
CA ILE A 68 7.50 -4.72 -9.66
C ILE A 68 8.36 -3.74 -10.45
N SER A 69 7.94 -2.47 -10.56
CA SER A 69 8.67 -1.48 -11.35
C SER A 69 10.01 -1.07 -10.74
N PHE A 70 10.07 -0.90 -9.41
CA PHE A 70 11.35 -0.64 -8.73
C PHE A 70 12.26 -1.86 -8.65
N ASN A 71 11.76 -3.05 -9.00
CA ASN A 71 12.57 -4.26 -9.15
C ASN A 71 12.91 -4.60 -10.61
N TYR A 72 12.41 -3.86 -11.60
CA TYR A 72 12.78 -4.03 -13.00
C TYR A 72 14.31 -3.95 -13.19
N PRO A 73 14.94 -4.70 -14.11
CA PRO A 73 16.40 -4.67 -14.26
C PRO A 73 16.93 -3.27 -14.59
N VAL A 74 18.14 -2.95 -14.11
CA VAL A 74 18.82 -1.69 -14.49
C VAL A 74 19.13 -1.71 -15.99
N GLU A 75 19.64 -2.86 -16.47
CA GLU A 75 19.95 -3.16 -17.85
C GLU A 75 19.05 -4.31 -18.33
N PRO A 76 17.81 -4.03 -18.76
CA PRO A 76 16.86 -5.07 -19.15
C PRO A 76 17.17 -5.67 -20.52
N SER A 77 17.04 -6.99 -20.63
CA SER A 77 17.11 -7.69 -21.91
C SER A 77 15.93 -7.35 -22.82
N LYS A 78 16.01 -7.69 -24.10
CA LYS A 78 14.89 -7.52 -25.04
C LYS A 78 13.62 -8.25 -24.56
N GLN A 79 13.79 -9.43 -23.94
CA GLN A 79 12.68 -10.21 -23.44
C GLN A 79 12.07 -9.58 -22.17
N ASP A 80 12.89 -9.04 -21.26
CA ASP A 80 12.40 -8.31 -20.09
C ASP A 80 11.51 -7.13 -20.51
N LYS A 81 12.00 -6.34 -21.48
CA LYS A 81 11.25 -5.20 -22.03
C LYS A 81 9.87 -5.64 -22.57
N LYS A 82 9.83 -6.74 -23.33
CA LYS A 82 8.59 -7.28 -23.89
C LYS A 82 7.64 -7.78 -22.80
N ASN A 83 8.16 -8.55 -21.84
CA ASN A 83 7.37 -9.15 -20.76
C ASN A 83 6.72 -8.08 -19.88
N TYR A 84 7.49 -7.11 -19.41
CA TYR A 84 6.99 -6.05 -18.53
C TYR A 84 6.02 -5.10 -19.23
N ARG A 85 6.29 -4.77 -20.50
CA ARG A 85 5.37 -3.95 -21.30
C ARG A 85 4.04 -4.66 -21.51
N ASN A 86 4.07 -5.94 -21.90
CA ASN A 86 2.86 -6.73 -22.11
C ASN A 86 2.09 -6.93 -20.79
N PHE A 87 2.78 -7.10 -19.67
CA PHE A 87 2.17 -7.16 -18.35
C PHE A 87 1.36 -5.89 -18.04
N ILE A 88 1.94 -4.70 -18.22
CA ILE A 88 1.24 -3.42 -18.00
C ILE A 88 0.05 -3.28 -18.95
N LEU A 89 0.25 -3.54 -20.25
CA LEU A 89 -0.84 -3.42 -21.24
C LEU A 89 -2.00 -4.36 -20.93
N ASN A 90 -1.72 -5.58 -20.47
CA ASN A 90 -2.76 -6.56 -20.15
C ASN A 90 -3.62 -6.19 -18.93
N LEU A 91 -3.21 -5.23 -18.10
CA LEU A 91 -4.05 -4.73 -17.02
C LEU A 91 -5.41 -4.27 -17.55
N GLU A 92 -5.48 -3.68 -18.75
CA GLU A 92 -6.74 -3.24 -19.35
C GLU A 92 -7.75 -4.37 -19.59
N ASN A 93 -7.32 -5.64 -19.52
CA ASN A 93 -8.16 -6.80 -19.74
C ASN A 93 -8.54 -7.53 -18.44
N VAL A 94 -7.75 -7.40 -17.38
CA VAL A 94 -7.87 -8.26 -16.18
C VAL A 94 -8.24 -7.53 -14.89
N LEU A 95 -8.26 -6.19 -14.86
CA LEU A 95 -8.69 -5.47 -13.65
C LEU A 95 -10.12 -5.90 -13.25
N PRO A 96 -10.42 -6.16 -11.95
CA PRO A 96 -11.72 -6.65 -11.49
C PRO A 96 -12.76 -5.52 -11.40
N CYS A 97 -12.84 -4.69 -12.44
CA CYS A 97 -13.71 -3.53 -12.56
C CYS A 97 -13.83 -3.16 -14.05
N LYS A 98 -15.02 -3.31 -14.64
CA LYS A 98 -15.29 -3.04 -16.07
C LYS A 98 -14.89 -1.62 -16.48
N TYR A 99 -15.31 -0.61 -15.72
CA TYR A 99 -15.00 0.78 -16.04
C TYR A 99 -13.52 1.12 -15.86
N CYS A 100 -12.84 0.48 -14.91
CA CYS A 100 -11.40 0.64 -14.72
C CYS A 100 -10.63 0.15 -15.95
N ARG A 101 -11.04 -1.01 -16.52
CA ARG A 101 -10.51 -1.54 -17.78
C ARG A 101 -10.73 -0.57 -18.96
N VAL A 102 -11.95 -0.07 -19.13
CA VAL A 102 -12.30 0.88 -20.20
C VAL A 102 -11.52 2.18 -20.07
N ASN A 103 -11.40 2.72 -18.87
CA ASN A 103 -10.66 3.96 -18.63
C ASN A 103 -9.15 3.77 -18.79
N LEU A 104 -8.60 2.62 -18.38
CA LEU A 104 -7.19 2.33 -18.57
C LEU A 104 -6.79 2.31 -20.06
N ARG A 105 -7.65 1.78 -20.95
CA ARG A 105 -7.45 1.89 -22.41
C ARG A 105 -7.32 3.33 -22.88
N LYS A 106 -8.15 4.24 -22.33
CA LYS A 106 -8.08 5.68 -22.65
C LYS A 106 -6.81 6.30 -22.09
N ASN A 107 -6.42 5.94 -20.88
CA ASN A 107 -5.17 6.40 -20.26
C ASN A 107 -3.96 5.95 -21.06
N PHE A 108 -3.91 4.72 -21.58
CA PHE A 108 -2.83 4.27 -22.46
C PHE A 108 -2.79 5.01 -23.80
N LYS A 109 -3.91 5.53 -24.30
CA LYS A 109 -3.89 6.41 -25.48
C LYS A 109 -3.28 7.78 -25.18
N ARG A 110 -3.52 8.31 -23.97
CA ARG A 110 -2.99 9.61 -23.52
C ARG A 110 -1.52 9.51 -23.06
N LEU A 111 -1.17 8.40 -22.43
CA LEU A 111 0.15 8.08 -21.89
C LEU A 111 0.63 6.72 -22.43
N PRO A 112 1.03 6.64 -23.72
CA PRO A 112 1.39 5.38 -24.34
C PRO A 112 2.70 4.81 -23.79
N ILE A 113 2.70 3.53 -23.42
CA ILE A 113 3.92 2.81 -23.05
C ILE A 113 4.74 2.43 -24.30
N THR A 114 5.75 3.25 -24.57
CA THR A 114 6.75 3.03 -25.63
C THR A 114 7.97 2.26 -25.13
N MET A 115 8.85 1.85 -26.05
CA MET A 115 10.12 1.18 -25.71
C MET A 115 11.12 2.08 -24.96
N GLU A 116 10.93 3.39 -25.00
CA GLU A 116 11.70 4.38 -24.24
C GLU A 116 11.52 4.16 -22.73
N HIS A 117 10.27 3.93 -22.29
CA HIS A 117 9.96 3.61 -20.90
C HIS A 117 10.55 2.26 -20.46
N MET A 118 10.90 1.39 -21.40
CA MET A 118 11.46 0.07 -21.08
C MET A 118 12.99 0.07 -21.01
N LYS A 119 13.66 1.22 -21.22
CA LYS A 119 15.12 1.32 -21.32
C LYS A 119 15.87 0.90 -20.05
N SER A 120 15.32 1.21 -18.88
CA SER A 120 15.94 0.95 -17.59
C SER A 120 14.91 0.87 -16.49
N ARG A 121 15.32 0.43 -15.29
CA ARG A 121 14.52 0.53 -14.06
C ARG A 121 13.88 1.90 -13.92
N THR A 122 14.68 2.96 -13.96
CA THR A 122 14.22 4.34 -13.76
C THR A 122 13.16 4.76 -14.78
N ALA A 123 13.36 4.42 -16.06
CA ALA A 123 12.40 4.75 -17.10
C ALA A 123 11.05 4.05 -16.87
N PHE A 124 11.10 2.76 -16.50
CA PHE A 124 9.89 1.96 -16.31
C PHE A 124 9.15 2.32 -15.02
N SER A 125 9.86 2.49 -13.90
CA SER A 125 9.24 2.92 -12.65
C SER A 125 8.68 4.34 -12.74
N ARG A 126 9.31 5.23 -13.51
CA ARG A 126 8.75 6.56 -13.75
C ARG A 126 7.46 6.49 -14.56
N TYR A 127 7.38 5.66 -15.60
CA TYR A 127 6.14 5.43 -16.33
C TYR A 127 5.00 4.90 -15.43
N VAL A 128 5.29 3.93 -14.55
CA VAL A 128 4.27 3.41 -13.61
C VAL A 128 3.80 4.47 -12.62
N TYR A 129 4.71 5.35 -12.17
CA TYR A 129 4.35 6.53 -11.37
C TYR A 129 3.46 7.50 -12.15
N GLU A 130 3.84 7.88 -13.36
CA GLU A 130 3.07 8.81 -14.20
C GLU A 130 1.67 8.26 -14.53
N LEU A 131 1.57 6.96 -14.80
CA LEU A 131 0.28 6.29 -15.01
C LEU A 131 -0.60 6.33 -13.75
N HIS A 132 0.00 6.16 -12.57
CA HIS A 132 -0.73 6.25 -11.31
C HIS A 132 -1.24 7.68 -11.07
N GLU A 133 -0.41 8.69 -11.35
CA GLU A 133 -0.81 10.09 -11.24
C GLU A 133 -1.88 10.49 -12.27
N GLU A 134 -1.82 9.98 -13.50
CA GLU A 134 -2.87 10.17 -14.52
C GLU A 134 -4.23 9.63 -14.02
N ILE A 135 -4.22 8.45 -13.38
CA ILE A 135 -5.43 7.88 -12.77
C ILE A 135 -5.88 8.69 -11.56
N ASN A 136 -4.96 9.22 -10.75
CA ASN A 136 -5.31 10.10 -9.64
C ASN A 136 -5.99 11.38 -10.15
N ILE A 137 -5.48 12.01 -11.20
CA ILE A 137 -6.10 13.19 -11.84
C ILE A 137 -7.51 12.84 -12.33
N MET A 138 -7.67 11.74 -13.05
CA MET A 138 -8.98 11.27 -13.53
C MET A 138 -10.00 11.07 -12.39
N LEU A 139 -9.53 10.64 -11.22
CA LEU A 139 -10.35 10.41 -10.02
C LEU A 139 -10.44 11.63 -9.09
N ASN A 140 -9.92 12.80 -9.51
CA ASN A 140 -9.83 14.02 -8.70
C ASN A 140 -9.11 13.81 -7.35
N LYS A 141 -8.08 12.96 -7.34
CA LYS A 141 -7.21 12.68 -6.19
C LYS A 141 -5.86 13.36 -6.36
N LYS A 142 -5.20 13.64 -5.24
CA LYS A 142 -3.82 14.15 -5.19
C LYS A 142 -2.98 13.24 -4.30
N SER A 143 -1.87 12.73 -4.83
CA SER A 143 -0.90 11.95 -4.05
C SER A 143 -0.07 12.85 -3.12
N ASN A 144 0.27 14.06 -3.61
CA ASN A 144 1.23 14.98 -3.01
C ASN A 144 2.63 14.36 -2.80
N LEU A 145 3.01 13.39 -3.64
CA LEU A 145 4.31 12.74 -3.61
C LEU A 145 5.02 12.94 -4.95
N SER A 146 6.30 13.29 -4.92
CA SER A 146 7.15 13.26 -6.11
C SER A 146 7.53 11.82 -6.48
N TYR A 147 8.03 11.63 -7.70
CA TYR A 147 8.61 10.33 -8.08
C TYR A 147 9.75 9.93 -7.14
N GLU A 148 10.56 10.91 -6.71
CA GLU A 148 11.69 10.71 -5.81
C GLU A 148 11.22 10.23 -4.43
N ASP A 149 10.12 10.77 -3.89
CA ASP A 149 9.51 10.31 -2.64
C ASP A 149 9.01 8.86 -2.75
N VAL A 150 8.36 8.53 -3.87
CA VAL A 150 7.87 7.17 -4.12
C VAL A 150 9.05 6.21 -4.27
N ARG A 151 10.07 6.58 -5.04
CA ARG A 151 11.29 5.77 -5.18
C ARG A 151 11.91 5.51 -3.82
N GLU A 152 12.17 6.55 -3.04
CA GLU A 152 12.78 6.41 -1.71
C GLU A 152 11.94 5.46 -0.84
N ARG A 153 10.61 5.65 -0.80
CA ARG A 153 9.69 4.79 -0.05
C ARG A 153 9.85 3.30 -0.39
N TYR A 154 9.92 2.94 -1.66
CA TYR A 154 10.01 1.53 -2.07
C TYR A 154 11.43 0.97 -1.97
N GLU A 155 12.47 1.79 -2.08
CA GLU A 155 13.86 1.36 -1.90
C GLU A 155 14.15 0.87 -0.47
N HIS A 156 13.43 1.38 0.53
CA HIS A 156 13.46 0.88 1.91
C HIS A 156 13.12 -0.62 2.02
N PHE A 157 12.36 -1.17 1.07
CA PHE A 157 11.95 -2.58 1.06
C PHE A 157 12.91 -3.48 0.28
N ARG A 158 13.98 -2.94 -0.33
CA ARG A 158 14.89 -3.72 -1.16
C ARG A 158 15.60 -4.80 -0.34
N ALA A 159 15.40 -6.06 -0.72
CA ALA A 159 16.17 -7.16 -0.18
C ALA A 159 17.59 -7.18 -0.75
N ARG A 160 18.57 -7.56 0.08
CA ARG A 160 19.96 -7.81 -0.38
C ARG A 160 20.20 -9.30 -0.50
N CYS A 161 20.43 -9.75 -1.72
CA CYS A 161 20.98 -11.08 -1.96
C CYS A 161 22.51 -11.00 -1.84
N GLY A 162 23.04 -11.32 -0.65
CA GLY A 162 24.43 -11.74 -0.39
C GLY A 162 25.58 -10.93 -1.03
N LYS A 163 25.95 -9.78 -0.44
CA LYS A 163 27.38 -9.47 -0.23
C LYS A 163 27.68 -9.79 1.23
N ARG A 164 28.46 -10.85 1.47
CA ARG A 164 28.92 -11.28 2.80
C ARG A 164 29.50 -10.08 3.56
N GLN A 165 28.75 -9.48 4.47
CA GLN A 165 29.42 -8.97 5.67
C GLN A 165 29.85 -10.22 6.44
N LYS A 166 31.15 -10.32 6.75
CA LYS A 166 31.75 -11.42 7.50
C LYS A 166 31.18 -11.44 8.93
N ILE A 167 29.95 -11.89 9.11
CA ILE A 167 29.39 -12.16 10.44
C ILE A 167 29.50 -13.66 10.67
N LYS A 168 30.39 -14.05 11.58
CA LYS A 168 30.53 -15.41 12.09
C LYS A 168 29.24 -15.79 12.81
N VAL A 169 28.27 -16.39 12.12
CA VAL A 169 27.09 -16.98 12.76
C VAL A 169 27.10 -18.49 12.51
N LEU A 170 26.99 -19.24 13.59
CA LEU A 170 27.05 -20.71 13.64
C LEU A 170 26.11 -21.32 12.59
N LYS A 171 26.66 -22.25 11.80
CA LYS A 171 25.93 -22.98 10.76
C LYS A 171 25.01 -24.00 11.40
N THR A 172 23.71 -23.76 11.37
CA THR A 172 22.71 -24.85 11.37
C THR A 172 22.29 -25.12 9.93
N ARG A 173 22.42 -26.38 9.52
CA ARG A 173 22.01 -26.91 8.21
C ARG A 173 20.47 -26.86 8.14
N LYS A 174 19.91 -25.77 7.62
CA LYS A 174 18.56 -25.78 7.03
C LYS A 174 18.73 -25.60 5.53
N THR A 175 18.01 -26.41 4.75
CA THR A 175 17.84 -26.26 3.30
C THR A 175 17.19 -24.90 3.02
N LYS A 176 18.03 -23.86 2.94
CA LYS A 176 17.60 -22.47 2.81
C LYS A 176 17.07 -22.29 1.38
N HIS A 177 15.75 -22.10 1.24
CA HIS A 177 15.16 -21.72 -0.05
C HIS A 177 15.90 -20.49 -0.60
N LYS A 178 16.21 -20.48 -1.90
CA LYS A 178 16.93 -19.37 -2.58
C LYS A 178 16.01 -18.15 -2.75
N GLY A 179 15.55 -17.56 -1.65
CA GLY A 179 14.78 -16.31 -1.65
C GLY A 179 15.64 -15.14 -1.17
N CYS A 180 15.51 -13.96 -1.80
CA CYS A 180 16.07 -12.72 -1.28
C CYS A 180 15.23 -12.23 -0.09
N THR A 181 15.42 -12.85 1.09
CA THR A 181 14.66 -12.53 2.31
C THR A 181 15.45 -11.73 3.34
N GLU A 182 16.69 -11.37 3.03
CA GLU A 182 17.56 -10.62 3.93
C GLU A 182 17.31 -9.11 3.73
N PRO A 183 16.78 -8.42 4.76
CA PRO A 183 16.52 -6.99 4.71
C PRO A 183 17.82 -6.19 4.61
N LEU A 184 17.73 -4.95 4.15
CA LEU A 184 18.83 -3.99 4.16
C LEU A 184 19.32 -3.67 5.59
N TYR A 185 18.42 -3.73 6.59
CA TYR A 185 18.68 -3.39 7.99
C TYR A 185 18.26 -4.51 8.96
N LYS A 186 18.69 -4.43 10.23
CA LYS A 186 18.46 -5.41 11.30
C LYS A 186 17.00 -5.86 11.49
N ILE A 187 16.03 -5.08 11.00
CA ILE A 187 14.60 -5.38 11.10
C ILE A 187 14.09 -5.89 9.75
N LYS A 188 13.53 -7.11 9.76
CA LYS A 188 12.85 -7.70 8.62
C LYS A 188 11.42 -7.16 8.55
N SER A 189 11.18 -6.22 7.64
CA SER A 189 9.85 -5.67 7.39
C SER A 189 8.90 -6.73 6.80
N LYS A 190 7.61 -6.61 7.11
CA LYS A 190 6.53 -7.41 6.51
C LYS A 190 5.39 -6.49 6.07
N GLY A 191 4.83 -6.74 4.90
CA GLY A 191 3.61 -6.07 4.44
C GLY A 191 2.38 -6.64 5.15
N ILE A 192 1.41 -5.77 5.49
CA ILE A 192 0.12 -6.16 6.05
C ILE A 192 -0.95 -5.51 5.19
N VAL A 193 -1.90 -6.31 4.70
CA VAL A 193 -3.12 -5.79 4.07
C VAL A 193 -4.15 -5.57 5.17
N GLN A 194 -4.58 -4.34 5.37
CA GLN A 194 -5.57 -3.97 6.36
C GLN A 194 -6.79 -3.37 5.67
N ILE A 195 -7.95 -4.01 5.85
CA ILE A 195 -9.24 -3.50 5.36
C ILE A 195 -9.91 -2.71 6.50
N VAL A 196 -10.31 -1.47 6.21
CA VAL A 196 -10.97 -0.55 7.14
C VAL A 196 -12.21 0.07 6.49
N PRO A 197 -13.20 0.54 7.27
CA PRO A 197 -14.34 1.29 6.73
C PRO A 197 -13.87 2.50 5.92
N GLN A 198 -14.54 2.79 4.80
CA GLN A 198 -14.19 3.93 3.92
C GLN A 198 -14.27 5.29 4.62
N THR A 199 -15.01 5.39 5.73
CA THR A 199 -15.10 6.59 6.56
C THR A 199 -13.83 6.87 7.37
N GLU A 200 -12.95 5.89 7.56
CA GLU A 200 -11.66 6.07 8.23
C GLU A 200 -10.67 6.77 7.30
N LYS A 201 -10.31 8.01 7.64
CA LYS A 201 -9.27 8.78 6.93
C LYS A 201 -7.89 8.25 7.31
N CYS A 202 -7.27 7.49 6.41
CA CYS A 202 -5.93 6.94 6.58
C CYS A 202 -5.18 6.83 5.25
N ASP A 203 -3.86 6.71 5.33
CA ASP A 203 -3.01 6.48 4.17
C ASP A 203 -3.14 5.03 3.68
N SER A 204 -3.01 4.84 2.36
CA SER A 204 -3.04 3.52 1.73
C SER A 204 -1.85 2.63 2.09
N ILE A 205 -0.73 3.23 2.50
CA ILE A 205 0.48 2.55 2.93
C ILE A 205 0.96 3.24 4.20
N ILE A 206 1.02 2.48 5.29
CA ILE A 206 1.57 2.91 6.57
C ILE A 206 2.85 2.12 6.81
N ILE A 207 3.96 2.84 7.01
CA ILE A 207 5.27 2.25 7.27
C ILE A 207 5.66 2.62 8.69
N ASP A 208 5.98 1.61 9.52
CA ASP A 208 6.51 1.85 10.86
C ASP A 208 7.88 2.53 10.73
N ASP A 209 8.12 3.58 11.51
CA ASP A 209 9.41 4.32 11.55
C ASP A 209 10.62 3.42 11.72
N LYS A 210 10.48 2.26 12.38
CA LYS A 210 11.54 1.28 12.56
C LYS A 210 11.91 0.54 11.27
N CYS A 211 11.04 0.59 10.26
CA CYS A 211 11.27 0.06 8.93
C CYS A 211 11.88 1.10 7.96
N LEU A 212 12.02 2.37 8.39
CA LEU A 212 12.62 3.43 7.60
C LEU A 212 14.08 3.65 8.00
N MET A 213 14.92 4.01 7.01
CA MET A 213 16.30 4.40 7.25
C MET A 213 16.33 5.87 7.61
N LYS A 214 17.01 6.18 8.71
CA LYS A 214 17.32 7.56 9.10
C LYS A 214 18.80 7.78 8.80
N LYS A 215 19.12 8.87 8.11
CA LYS A 215 20.51 9.32 7.91
C LYS A 215 21.05 9.88 9.22
#